data_AF-A0A2H1JMV3-F1
#
_entry.id   AF-A0A2H1JMV3-F1
#
_cell.length_a   1.000
_cell.length_b   1.000
_cell.length_c   1.000
_cell.angle_alpha   90.00
_cell.angle_beta   90.00
_cell.angle_gamma   90.00
#
_symmetry.space_group_name_H-M   'P 1'
#
loop_
_entity.id
_entity.type
_entity.pdbx_description
1 polymer ?
#
loop_
_entity_poly.entity_id
_entity_poly.type
_entity_poly.pdbx_seq_one_letter_code
_entity_poly.pdbx_strand_id
1 'polypeptide(L)'
;MKYALLLMGNVADAECGADEGPDPSEFMAFDEEINAAGIVVGGFSLEGPDTGVRVSTQFAETVVTSGPFAEGGDFVGGSYIIEVAGIDEAIAWAEKSPASTLGHIEIRPLADY
;
A
#
# COMPACT_ATOMS: atom_id res chain seq x y z
N MET A 1 -5.18 3.78 18.19
CA MET A 1 -6.01 4.08 17.00
C MET A 1 -5.46 3.27 15.83
N LYS A 2 -6.32 2.79 14.94
CA LYS A 2 -5.88 1.95 13.81
C LYS A 2 -5.73 2.78 12.55
N TYR A 3 -4.64 2.55 11.83
CA TYR A 3 -4.34 3.21 10.56
C TYR A 3 -3.98 2.16 9.50
N ALA A 4 -4.47 2.36 8.28
CA ALA A 4 -4.00 1.67 7.09
C ALA A 4 -2.87 2.49 6.49
N LEU A 5 -1.72 1.86 6.28
CA LEU A 5 -0.65 2.33 5.43
C LEU A 5 -0.86 1.65 4.07
N LEU A 6 -1.32 2.39 3.06
CA LEU A 6 -1.50 1.87 1.70
C LEU A 6 -0.22 2.15 0.91
N LEU A 7 0.44 1.09 0.44
CA LEU A 7 1.69 1.19 -0.29
C LEU A 7 1.34 1.49 -1.76
N MET A 8 1.48 2.75 -2.15
CA MET A 8 1.07 3.24 -3.46
C MET A 8 2.24 3.18 -4.45
N GLY A 9 2.01 2.58 -5.60
CA GLY A 9 2.91 2.60 -6.75
C GLY A 9 2.23 3.21 -7.98
N ASN A 10 3.02 3.48 -9.02
CA ASN A 10 2.52 3.98 -10.30
C ASN A 10 3.17 3.22 -11.45
N VAL A 11 2.39 2.75 -12.43
CA VAL A 11 2.93 1.96 -13.56
C VAL A 11 3.82 2.76 -14.52
N ALA A 12 3.81 4.09 -14.45
CA ALA A 12 4.71 4.94 -15.22
C ALA A 12 6.05 5.18 -14.51
N ASP A 13 6.16 4.80 -13.23
CA ASP A 13 7.41 4.86 -12.49
C ASP A 13 8.29 3.67 -12.89
N ALA A 14 9.44 3.98 -13.49
CA ALA A 14 10.38 2.99 -13.99
C ALA A 14 11.10 2.23 -12.86
N GLU A 15 11.14 2.77 -11.64
CA GLU A 15 11.73 2.12 -10.47
C GLU A 15 10.71 1.17 -9.79
N CYS A 16 9.42 1.35 -10.08
CA CYS A 16 8.35 0.54 -9.51
C CYS A 16 8.39 -0.89 -10.08
N GLY A 17 8.94 -1.82 -9.30
CA GLY A 17 9.11 -3.23 -9.69
C GLY A 17 10.36 -3.49 -10.55
N ALA A 18 11.28 -2.53 -10.65
CA ALA A 18 12.56 -2.71 -11.32
C ALA A 18 13.70 -3.07 -10.35
N ASP A 19 14.81 -3.56 -10.90
CA ASP A 19 16.03 -3.90 -10.14
C ASP A 19 16.66 -2.69 -9.42
N GLU A 20 16.28 -1.45 -9.79
CA GLU A 20 16.77 -0.21 -9.16
C GLU A 20 15.88 0.29 -8.00
N GLY A 21 14.75 -0.40 -7.72
CA GLY A 21 13.94 -0.15 -6.53
C GLY A 21 14.59 -0.67 -5.23
N PRO A 22 13.98 -0.42 -4.05
CA PRO A 22 14.40 -1.02 -2.80
C PRO A 22 14.53 -2.54 -2.91
N ASP A 23 15.66 -3.05 -2.45
CA ASP A 23 15.94 -4.48 -2.50
C ASP A 23 14.89 -5.24 -1.66
N PRO A 24 14.45 -6.44 -2.07
CA PRO A 24 13.54 -7.26 -1.29
C PRO A 24 13.98 -7.43 0.18
N SER A 25 15.27 -7.40 0.49
CA SER A 25 15.80 -7.43 1.85
C SER A 25 15.50 -6.20 2.69
N GLU A 26 15.36 -5.01 2.07
CA GLU A 26 14.93 -3.80 2.78
C GLU A 26 13.47 -3.94 3.24
N PHE A 27 12.61 -4.49 2.37
CA PHE A 27 11.23 -4.80 2.74
C PHE A 27 11.14 -5.86 3.83
N MET A 28 11.96 -6.91 3.77
CA MET A 28 12.02 -7.93 4.83
C MET A 28 12.50 -7.34 6.16
N ALA A 29 13.52 -6.49 6.15
CA ALA A 29 14.02 -5.84 7.36
C ALA A 29 12.97 -4.91 7.99
N PHE A 30 12.24 -4.15 7.16
CA PHE A 30 11.12 -3.33 7.62
C PHE A 30 9.99 -4.17 8.21
N ASP A 31 9.61 -5.27 7.54
CA ASP A 31 8.58 -6.20 8.02
C ASP A 31 8.98 -6.81 9.39
N GLU A 32 10.24 -7.22 9.56
CA GLU A 32 10.75 -7.68 10.85
C GLU A 32 10.66 -6.59 11.93
N GLU A 33 11.08 -5.35 11.63
CA GLU A 33 11.05 -4.24 12.59
C GLU A 33 9.62 -3.89 13.03
N ILE A 34 8.69 -3.75 12.08
CA ILE A 34 7.32 -3.32 12.37
C ILE A 34 6.52 -4.41 13.11
N ASN A 35 6.76 -5.68 12.80
CA ASN A 35 6.18 -6.80 13.54
C ASN A 35 6.81 -6.92 14.94
N ALA A 36 8.12 -6.74 15.09
CA ALA A 36 8.79 -6.77 16.39
C ALA A 36 8.31 -5.65 17.33
N ALA A 37 7.89 -4.52 16.79
CA ALA A 37 7.24 -3.45 17.55
C ALA A 37 5.85 -3.83 18.09
N GLY A 38 5.23 -4.91 17.60
CA GLY A 38 3.97 -5.44 18.10
C GLY A 38 2.75 -4.59 17.76
N ILE A 39 2.86 -3.68 16.79
CA ILE A 39 1.79 -2.75 16.41
C ILE A 39 0.96 -3.22 15.20
N VAL A 40 1.43 -4.23 14.46
CA VAL A 40 0.73 -4.73 13.27
C VAL A 40 -0.50 -5.52 13.70
N VAL A 41 -1.67 -5.11 13.21
CA VAL A 41 -2.94 -5.81 13.43
C VAL A 41 -3.41 -6.60 12.21
N GLY A 42 -2.80 -6.34 11.04
CA GLY A 42 -3.07 -7.06 9.80
C GLY A 42 -2.33 -6.42 8.62
N GLY A 43 -2.40 -7.05 7.46
CA GLY A 43 -1.77 -6.55 6.25
C GLY A 43 -1.88 -7.54 5.11
N PHE A 44 -1.43 -7.13 3.93
CA PHE A 44 -1.40 -7.97 2.73
C PHE A 44 -0.42 -7.40 1.69
N SER A 45 0.07 -8.29 0.84
CA SER A 45 0.78 -7.95 -0.40
C SER A 45 -0.09 -8.39 -1.59
N LEU A 46 -0.13 -7.58 -2.64
CA LEU A 46 -0.86 -7.87 -3.86
C LEU A 46 0.11 -8.29 -4.97
N GLU A 47 -0.40 -9.12 -5.88
CA GLU A 47 0.28 -9.38 -7.15
C GLU A 47 0.35 -8.11 -8.02
N GLY A 48 1.09 -8.18 -9.13
CA GLY A 48 1.23 -7.07 -10.06
C GLY A 48 -0.11 -6.45 -10.49
N PRO A 49 -0.15 -5.12 -10.74
CA PRO A 49 -1.40 -4.39 -10.98
C PRO A 49 -2.17 -4.83 -12.23
N ASP A 50 -1.52 -5.52 -13.16
CA ASP A 50 -2.09 -6.09 -14.38
C ASP A 50 -2.91 -7.37 -14.13
N THR A 51 -2.78 -7.99 -12.96
CA THR A 51 -3.54 -9.18 -12.55
C THR A 51 -4.93 -8.86 -12.01
N GLY A 52 -5.16 -7.60 -11.64
CA GLY A 52 -6.40 -7.13 -11.03
C GLY A 52 -7.48 -6.74 -12.02
N VAL A 53 -8.72 -6.76 -11.55
CA VAL A 53 -9.87 -6.18 -12.25
C VAL A 53 -10.62 -5.24 -11.33
N ARG A 54 -11.25 -4.23 -11.91
CA ARG A 54 -12.08 -3.25 -11.22
C ARG A 54 -13.50 -3.39 -11.70
N VAL A 55 -14.40 -3.51 -10.74
CA VAL A 55 -15.83 -3.68 -11.00
C VAL A 55 -16.54 -2.44 -10.52
N SER A 56 -17.30 -1.79 -11.40
CA SER A 56 -18.17 -0.67 -11.04
C SER A 56 -19.59 -0.96 -11.50
N THR A 57 -20.58 -0.53 -10.73
CA THR A 57 -21.99 -0.61 -11.15
C THR A 57 -22.52 0.80 -11.30
N GLN A 58 -22.91 1.17 -12.51
CA GLN A 58 -23.49 2.46 -12.83
C GLN A 58 -24.80 2.22 -13.59
N PHE A 59 -25.86 2.96 -13.26
CA PHE A 59 -27.17 2.87 -13.95
C PHE A 59 -27.71 1.44 -14.12
N ALA A 60 -27.53 0.58 -13.11
CA ALA A 60 -27.91 -0.84 -13.12
C ALA A 60 -27.14 -1.74 -14.11
N GLU A 61 -26.04 -1.25 -14.69
CA GLU A 61 -25.10 -2.04 -15.49
C GLU A 61 -23.78 -2.23 -14.74
N THR A 62 -23.25 -3.45 -14.77
CA THR A 62 -21.94 -3.78 -14.21
C THR A 62 -20.88 -3.69 -15.30
N VAL A 63 -19.90 -2.80 -15.08
CA VAL A 63 -18.73 -2.63 -15.94
C VAL A 63 -17.52 -3.22 -15.23
N VAL A 64 -16.82 -4.13 -15.92
CA VAL A 64 -15.56 -4.74 -15.48
C VAL A 64 -14.43 -4.19 -16.32
N THR A 65 -13.44 -3.58 -15.67
CA THR A 65 -12.28 -2.96 -16.32
C THR A 65 -11.00 -3.58 -15.76
N SER A 66 -10.15 -4.12 -16.62
CA SER A 66 -8.83 -4.64 -16.22
C SER A 66 -7.85 -3.51 -15.92
N GLY A 67 -6.93 -3.74 -14.97
CA GLY A 67 -5.81 -2.82 -14.68
C GLY A 67 -6.04 -1.79 -13.57
N PRO A 68 -5.04 -0.91 -13.32
CA PRO A 68 -4.87 -0.10 -12.12
C PRO A 68 -5.92 1.01 -11.95
N PHE A 69 -5.94 1.65 -10.76
CA PHE A 69 -7.07 2.44 -10.25
C PHE A 69 -7.35 3.79 -10.96
N ALA A 70 -6.32 4.52 -11.35
CA ALA A 70 -6.51 5.90 -11.82
C ALA A 70 -6.26 6.05 -13.33
N GLU A 71 -6.96 7.02 -13.96
CA GLU A 71 -6.37 7.76 -15.08
C GLU A 71 -5.07 8.38 -14.55
N GLY A 72 -3.94 7.72 -14.77
CA GLY A 72 -2.67 8.08 -14.15
C GLY A 72 -1.79 6.88 -13.80
N GLY A 73 -2.37 5.68 -13.67
CA GLY A 73 -1.59 4.46 -13.46
C GLY A 73 -1.28 4.10 -12.01
N ASP A 74 -1.82 4.83 -11.04
CA ASP A 74 -1.64 4.54 -9.61
C ASP A 74 -2.34 3.24 -9.20
N PHE A 75 -1.70 2.49 -8.31
CA PHE A 75 -2.21 1.25 -7.74
C PHE A 75 -1.75 1.03 -6.30
N VAL A 76 -2.49 0.21 -5.57
CA VAL A 76 -2.08 -0.29 -4.24
C VAL A 76 -1.30 -1.58 -4.47
N GLY A 77 -0.05 -1.65 -4.00
CA GLY A 77 0.77 -2.86 -4.03
C GLY A 77 0.61 -3.73 -2.77
N GLY A 78 0.16 -3.13 -1.67
CA GLY A 78 -0.04 -3.83 -0.41
C GLY A 78 -0.48 -2.88 0.70
N SER A 79 -0.63 -3.41 1.90
CA SER A 79 -0.95 -2.61 3.08
C SER A 79 -0.43 -3.21 4.37
N TYR A 80 -0.07 -2.33 5.31
CA TYR A 80 -0.04 -2.64 6.74
C TYR A 80 -1.21 -1.95 7.43
N ILE A 81 -1.85 -2.65 8.36
CA ILE A 81 -2.77 -2.06 9.33
C ILE A 81 -2.05 -2.07 10.66
N ILE A 82 -1.86 -0.88 11.24
CA ILE A 82 -1.14 -0.71 12.50
C ILE A 82 -2.03 -0.08 13.57
N GLU A 83 -1.79 -0.43 14.83
CA GLU A 83 -2.41 0.18 15.99
C GLU A 83 -1.36 0.98 16.79
N VAL A 84 -1.49 2.31 16.73
CA VAL A 84 -0.53 3.28 17.31
C VAL A 84 -1.29 4.39 18.04
N ALA A 85 -0.57 5.24 18.79
CA ALA A 85 -1.21 6.26 19.63
C ALA A 85 -1.87 7.39 18.81
N GLY A 86 -1.34 7.70 17.62
CA GLY A 86 -1.75 8.84 16.81
C GLY A 86 -1.22 8.81 15.38
N ILE A 87 -1.65 9.78 14.57
CA ILE A 87 -1.23 9.89 13.17
C ILE A 87 0.27 10.16 13.04
N ASP A 88 0.87 10.88 13.99
CA ASP A 88 2.31 11.16 13.99
C ASP A 88 3.14 9.88 14.11
N GLU A 89 2.71 8.92 14.93
CA GLU A 89 3.36 7.60 15.00
C GLU A 89 3.16 6.80 13.71
N ALA A 90 1.99 6.89 13.09
CA ALA A 90 1.75 6.25 11.79
C ALA A 90 2.64 6.85 10.68
N ILE A 91 2.85 8.17 10.68
CA ILE A 91 3.77 8.86 9.78
C ILE A 91 5.20 8.38 10.00
N ALA A 92 5.65 8.30 11.25
CA ALA A 92 7.00 7.81 11.56
C ALA A 92 7.24 6.36 11.07
N TRP A 93 6.21 5.50 11.07
CA TRP A 93 6.31 4.17 10.47
C TRP A 93 6.28 4.19 8.95
N ALA A 94 5.49 5.08 8.34
CA ALA A 94 5.46 5.24 6.89
C ALA A 94 6.83 5.72 6.36
N GLU A 95 7.48 6.66 7.03
CA GLU A 95 8.82 7.18 6.65
C GLU A 95 9.92 6.11 6.69
N LYS A 96 9.76 5.07 7.51
CA LYS A 96 10.70 3.93 7.59
C LYS A 96 10.49 2.89 6.49
N SER A 97 9.30 2.85 5.89
CA SER A 97 8.96 1.85 4.90
C SER A 97 9.68 2.14 3.58
N PRO A 98 10.34 1.13 2.97
CA PRO A 98 10.93 1.31 1.65
C PRO A 98 9.91 1.69 0.57
N ALA A 99 8.62 1.36 0.76
CA ALA A 99 7.57 1.78 -0.17
C ALA A 99 7.37 3.30 -0.26
N SER A 100 7.87 4.07 0.71
CA SER A 100 7.82 5.53 0.65
C SER A 100 8.70 6.13 -0.45
N THR A 101 9.66 5.38 -0.99
CA THR A 101 10.56 5.82 -2.07
C THR A 101 10.13 5.37 -3.46
N LEU A 102 9.33 4.29 -3.58
CA LEU A 102 8.76 3.76 -4.83
C LEU A 102 7.47 4.46 -5.32
N GLY A 103 7.12 5.57 -4.66
CA GLY A 103 5.84 6.25 -4.84
C GLY A 103 5.48 7.04 -3.59
N HIS A 104 4.41 6.63 -2.91
CA HIS A 104 4.03 7.21 -1.63
C HIS A 104 3.27 6.20 -0.76
N ILE A 105 3.10 6.54 0.52
CA ILE A 105 2.23 5.78 1.42
C ILE A 105 1.04 6.66 1.77
N GLU A 106 -0.16 6.20 1.42
CA GLU A 106 -1.39 6.85 1.88
C GLU A 106 -1.74 6.34 3.28
N ILE A 107 -1.73 7.24 4.26
CA ILE A 107 -2.07 6.94 5.65
C ILE A 107 -3.54 7.28 5.88
N ARG A 108 -4.36 6.28 6.22
CA ARG A 108 -5.79 6.48 6.48
C ARG A 108 -6.19 5.93 7.85
N PRO A 109 -6.91 6.68 8.69
CA PRO A 109 -7.52 6.10 9.88
C PRO A 109 -8.57 5.05 9.48
N LEU A 110 -8.60 3.92 10.18
CA LEU A 110 -9.69 2.95 10.05
C LEU A 110 -10.94 3.49 10.73
N ALA A 111 -12.09 3.31 10.08
CA ALA A 111 -13.39 3.61 10.67
C ALA A 111 -13.84 2.46 11.58
N ASP A 112 -14.50 2.80 12.68
CA ASP A 112 -15.13 1.83 13.58
C ASP A 112 -16.53 1.50 13.06
N TYR A 113 -16.73 0.35 12.42
CA TYR A 113 -18.06 -0.14 12.02
C TYR A 113 -18.17 -1.66 12.17
#